data_AF-A0A1E7FUY4-F1
#
_entry.id   AF-A0A1E7FUY4-F1
#
_cell.length_a   1.000
_cell.length_b   1.000
_cell.length_c   1.000
_cell.angle_alpha   90.00
_cell.angle_beta   90.00
_cell.angle_gamma   90.00
#
_symmetry.space_group_name_H-M   'P 1'
#
loop_
_entity.id
_entity.type
_entity.pdbx_description
1 polymer ?
#
loop_
_entity_poly.entity_id
_entity_poly.type
_entity_poly.pdbx_seq_one_letter_code
_entity_poly.pdbx_strand_id
1 'polypeptide(L)'
;MMVQLEILSEEQIDAAARLTAAAFLDSPIYRYIYHGCDDDYWYDDNDNDVTVEETPGRKKERKRRAGMEEFLIFIFSRNFRLRLDGNTSSSSSCCKCTYDYNEQQQQQQQRERADEREELRQRIQTHSRTMTSFFMWVVPSDNNNNNNKGPSIWDMIRVGMLLGIYKFGWNRFHRLLEVNNWFENEEKNALKLYYGDDGTIKTTTKTEQEQEIPKNINIIRLERMVVLPNYQGQGIGSSALNEALKEADQHQLDVFLVTQEKRNVNFYTRLGFKVIQESIFEPTSADNATASTATSSTTMRLNNYCIDNWFMIREPKTR
;
A
#
# COMPACT_ATOMS: atom_id res chain seq x y z
N MET A 1 -14.05 -20.90 3.02
CA MET A 1 -14.53 -19.60 3.51
C MET A 1 -15.04 -18.83 2.29
N MET A 2 -16.31 -18.41 2.28
CA MET A 2 -16.84 -17.59 1.18
C MET A 2 -16.43 -16.15 1.46
N VAL A 3 -15.59 -15.58 0.59
CA VAL A 3 -15.13 -14.18 0.71
C VAL A 3 -16.01 -13.32 -0.17
N GLN A 4 -16.76 -12.41 0.45
CA GLN A 4 -17.54 -11.41 -0.27
C GLN A 4 -16.75 -10.11 -0.32
N LEU A 5 -16.58 -9.57 -1.53
CA LEU A 5 -15.93 -8.28 -1.75
C LEU A 5 -16.98 -7.17 -1.72
N GLU A 6 -16.80 -6.22 -0.80
CA GLU A 6 -17.64 -5.03 -0.70
C GLU A 6 -16.81 -3.78 -1.05
N ILE A 7 -17.45 -2.79 -1.69
CA ILE A 7 -16.84 -1.47 -1.92
C ILE A 7 -16.73 -0.76 -0.57
N LEU A 8 -15.57 -0.18 -0.30
CA LEU A 8 -15.33 0.58 0.93
C LEU A 8 -16.28 1.78 1.03
N SER A 9 -17.03 1.91 2.12
CA SER A 9 -17.87 3.08 2.38
C SER A 9 -17.10 4.19 3.11
N GLU A 10 -17.60 5.42 3.08
CA GLU A 10 -17.04 6.57 3.81
C GLU A 10 -16.86 6.28 5.31
N GLU A 11 -17.83 5.59 5.92
CA GLU A 11 -17.78 5.20 7.34
C GLU A 11 -16.65 4.19 7.65
N GLN A 12 -16.19 3.44 6.64
CA GLN A 12 -15.18 2.40 6.78
C GLN A 12 -13.75 2.90 6.51
N ILE A 13 -13.57 4.13 6.01
CA ILE A 13 -12.27 4.68 5.64
C ILE A 13 -11.29 4.69 6.81
N ASP A 14 -11.71 5.11 8.00
CA ASP A 14 -10.83 5.18 9.16
C ASP A 14 -10.34 3.79 9.57
N ALA A 15 -11.24 2.79 9.56
CA ALA A 15 -10.90 1.41 9.85
C ALA A 15 -9.91 0.82 8.82
N ALA A 16 -10.15 1.03 7.53
CA ALA A 16 -9.23 0.62 6.47
C ALA A 16 -7.88 1.32 6.60
N ALA A 17 -7.86 2.62 6.93
CA ALA A 17 -6.65 3.41 7.06
C ALA A 17 -5.81 2.94 8.25
N ARG A 18 -6.44 2.60 9.38
CA ARG A 18 -5.76 1.99 10.55
C ARG A 18 -5.21 0.61 10.23
N LEU A 19 -6.00 -0.25 9.60
CA LEU A 19 -5.57 -1.58 9.18
C LEU A 19 -4.34 -1.49 8.27
N THR A 20 -4.40 -0.60 7.29
CA THR A 20 -3.30 -0.35 6.36
C THR A 20 -2.09 0.25 7.08
N ALA A 21 -2.29 1.26 7.93
CA ALA A 21 -1.21 1.86 8.73
C ALA A 21 -0.47 0.84 9.58
N ALA A 22 -1.21 -0.03 10.28
CA ALA A 22 -0.61 -1.09 11.10
C ALA A 22 0.22 -2.07 10.27
N ALA A 23 -0.21 -2.42 9.06
CA ALA A 23 0.51 -3.33 8.18
C ALA A 23 1.76 -2.73 7.52
N PHE A 24 1.78 -1.40 7.34
CA PHE A 24 2.88 -0.68 6.70
C PHE A 24 3.77 0.07 7.70
N LEU A 25 3.50 -0.04 9.00
CA LEU A 25 4.27 0.61 10.07
C LEU A 25 5.74 0.18 10.08
N ASP A 26 5.99 -1.07 9.69
CA ASP A 26 7.31 -1.67 9.65
C ASP A 26 7.91 -1.73 8.24
N SER A 27 7.20 -1.20 7.24
CA SER A 27 7.70 -1.17 5.86
C SER A 27 8.91 -0.24 5.73
N PRO A 28 10.02 -0.69 5.11
CA PRO A 28 11.24 0.11 4.98
C PRO A 28 11.00 1.49 4.35
N ILE A 29 10.10 1.57 3.37
CA ILE A 29 9.86 2.83 2.65
C ILE A 29 9.16 3.86 3.54
N TYR A 30 8.20 3.43 4.35
CA TYR A 30 7.49 4.32 5.25
C TYR A 30 8.35 4.70 6.45
N ARG A 31 9.23 3.80 6.89
CA ARG A 31 10.28 4.13 7.87
C ARG A 31 11.20 5.21 7.32
N TYR A 32 11.69 5.06 6.09
CA TYR A 32 12.50 6.08 5.43
C TYR A 32 11.75 7.43 5.32
N ILE A 33 10.50 7.43 4.85
CA ILE A 33 9.70 8.65 4.74
C ILE A 33 9.61 9.37 6.10
N TYR A 34 9.34 8.61 7.17
CA TYR A 34 9.11 9.21 8.48
C TYR A 34 10.41 9.60 9.21
N HIS A 35 11.43 8.75 9.18
CA HIS A 35 12.65 8.86 9.97
C HIS A 35 13.87 9.37 9.19
N GLY A 36 13.91 9.24 7.86
CA GLY A 36 15.10 9.48 7.06
C GLY A 36 16.11 8.33 7.15
N CYS A 37 17.37 8.59 6.78
CA CYS A 37 18.47 7.61 6.83
C CYS A 37 19.23 7.62 8.17
N ASP A 38 18.98 8.60 9.04
CA ASP A 38 19.76 8.83 10.27
C ASP A 38 19.33 7.94 11.46
N ASP A 39 18.46 6.95 11.23
CA ASP A 39 17.97 6.10 12.31
C ASP A 39 18.91 4.91 12.52
N ASP A 40 19.98 5.14 13.30
CA ASP A 40 20.82 4.08 13.90
C ASP A 40 20.01 3.08 14.76
N TYR A 41 18.72 3.33 14.98
CA TYR A 41 17.78 2.48 15.70
C TYR A 41 17.16 1.43 14.78
N TRP A 42 17.95 0.45 14.37
CA TRP A 42 17.39 -0.80 13.87
C TRP A 42 16.94 -1.65 15.05
N TYR A 43 15.70 -2.12 14.97
CA TYR A 43 15.12 -3.10 15.89
C TYR A 43 16.05 -4.32 15.99
N ASP A 44 16.50 -4.66 17.20
CA ASP A 44 16.85 -6.03 17.49
C ASP A 44 15.52 -6.77 17.70
N ASP A 45 15.00 -7.41 16.64
CA ASP A 45 13.72 -8.13 16.62
C ASP A 45 13.64 -9.27 17.67
N ASN A 46 14.71 -9.50 18.45
CA ASN A 46 14.78 -10.48 19.52
C ASN A 46 14.09 -10.03 20.83
N ASP A 47 13.58 -8.81 20.92
CA ASP A 47 13.05 -8.25 22.19
C ASP A 47 11.58 -8.64 22.48
N ASN A 48 11.23 -9.92 22.27
CA ASN A 48 9.92 -10.50 22.67
C ASN A 48 9.82 -10.77 24.18
N ASP A 49 10.79 -10.33 24.99
CA ASP A 49 10.73 -10.50 26.44
C ASP A 49 9.90 -9.37 27.09
N VAL A 50 8.64 -9.73 27.37
CA VAL A 50 7.58 -8.87 27.92
C VAL A 50 7.92 -8.33 29.33
N THR A 51 9.01 -8.78 29.95
CA THR A 51 9.31 -8.48 31.37
C THR A 51 10.38 -7.40 31.62
N VAL A 52 11.01 -6.86 30.58
CA VAL A 52 12.10 -5.89 30.75
C VAL A 52 11.56 -4.48 31.09
N GLU A 53 12.06 -3.88 32.18
CA GLU A 53 11.68 -2.55 32.67
C GLU A 53 11.64 -1.47 31.56
N GLU A 54 10.70 -0.52 31.66
CA GLU A 54 10.58 0.61 30.70
C GLU A 54 11.84 1.50 30.73
N THR A 55 12.81 1.19 29.86
CA THR A 55 13.96 2.08 29.65
C THR A 55 13.52 3.39 28.98
N PRO A 56 14.22 4.52 29.21
CA PRO A 56 13.97 5.78 28.51
C PRO A 56 13.97 5.65 26.98
N GLY A 57 14.76 4.71 26.43
CA GLY A 57 14.78 4.37 25.02
C GLY A 57 13.43 3.85 24.52
N ARG A 58 12.85 2.85 25.20
CA ARG A 58 11.54 2.27 24.86
C ARG A 58 10.42 3.31 24.87
N LYS A 59 10.42 4.25 25.82
CA LYS A 59 9.44 5.37 25.85
C LYS A 59 9.55 6.27 24.62
N LYS A 60 10.77 6.63 24.22
CA LYS A 60 11.03 7.46 23.04
C LYS A 60 10.57 6.74 21.77
N GLU A 61 10.86 5.45 21.66
CA GLU A 61 10.47 4.61 20.53
C GLU A 61 8.96 4.45 20.41
N ARG A 62 8.26 4.12 21.50
CA ARG A 62 6.79 4.04 21.52
C ARG A 62 6.14 5.34 21.04
N LYS A 63 6.68 6.49 21.46
CA LYS A 63 6.23 7.81 20.98
C LYS A 63 6.49 8.02 19.49
N ARG A 64 7.64 7.58 18.97
CA ARG A 64 7.98 7.64 17.54
C ARG A 64 7.06 6.76 16.71
N ARG A 65 6.88 5.50 17.13
CA ARG A 65 5.99 4.53 16.48
C ARG A 65 4.54 5.03 16.44
N ALA A 66 4.02 5.55 17.56
CA ALA A 66 2.69 6.16 17.61
C ALA A 66 2.57 7.38 16.66
N GLY A 67 3.62 8.22 16.59
CA GLY A 67 3.65 9.37 15.67
C GLY A 67 3.70 8.95 14.19
N MET A 68 4.37 7.85 13.87
CA MET A 68 4.41 7.27 12.53
C MET A 68 3.08 6.62 12.16
N GLU A 69 2.46 5.90 13.09
CA GLU A 69 1.13 5.32 12.91
C GLU A 69 0.10 6.42 12.61
N GLU A 70 0.06 7.50 13.40
CA GLU A 70 -0.81 8.64 13.12
C GLU A 70 -0.57 9.27 11.73
N PHE A 71 0.69 9.34 11.30
CA PHE A 71 1.06 9.84 9.98
C PHE A 71 0.53 8.96 8.86
N LEU A 72 0.67 7.64 9.00
CA LEU A 72 0.17 6.67 8.02
C LEU A 72 -1.36 6.66 7.97
N ILE A 73 -2.05 6.68 9.12
CA ILE A 73 -3.52 6.79 9.18
C ILE A 73 -3.97 8.05 8.44
N PHE A 74 -3.31 9.18 8.69
CA PHE A 74 -3.61 10.44 8.01
C PHE A 74 -3.46 10.30 6.48
N ILE A 75 -2.33 9.82 5.99
CA ILE A 75 -2.08 9.67 4.54
C ILE A 75 -3.06 8.69 3.90
N PHE A 76 -3.24 7.49 4.48
CA PHE A 76 -4.11 6.48 3.91
C PHE A 76 -5.57 6.93 3.90
N SER A 77 -6.07 7.56 4.97
CA SER A 77 -7.44 8.06 4.99
C SER A 77 -7.71 9.12 3.92
N ARG A 78 -6.75 10.01 3.63
CA ARG A 78 -6.88 11.00 2.54
C ARG A 78 -6.79 10.35 1.17
N ASN A 79 -5.89 9.38 1.02
CA ASN A 79 -5.72 8.61 -0.20
C ASN A 79 -6.97 7.77 -0.56
N PHE A 80 -7.69 7.28 0.46
CA PHE A 80 -8.93 6.52 0.27
C PHE A 80 -10.10 7.43 -0.07
N ARG A 81 -10.28 8.55 0.66
CA ARG A 81 -11.29 9.58 0.33
C ARG A 81 -11.12 10.09 -1.09
N LEU A 82 -9.89 10.40 -1.51
CA LEU A 82 -9.59 10.82 -2.89
C LEU A 82 -10.19 9.91 -3.95
N ARG A 83 -10.21 8.61 -3.69
CA ARG A 83 -10.69 7.62 -4.66
C ARG A 83 -12.17 7.29 -4.50
N LEU A 84 -12.77 7.61 -3.35
CA LEU A 84 -14.21 7.49 -3.11
C LEU A 84 -15.00 8.74 -3.54
N ASP A 85 -14.43 9.93 -3.35
CA ASP A 85 -15.00 11.24 -3.72
C ASP A 85 -15.08 11.47 -5.23
N GLY A 86 -14.60 10.50 -6.04
CA GLY A 86 -14.67 10.51 -7.49
C GLY A 86 -16.10 10.48 -8.02
N ASN A 87 -16.81 11.61 -7.93
CA ASN A 87 -18.06 11.95 -8.62
C ASN A 87 -17.91 11.98 -10.16
N THR A 88 -16.80 11.47 -10.70
CA THR A 88 -16.63 11.21 -12.12
C THR A 88 -17.43 9.98 -12.47
N SER A 89 -18.36 10.12 -13.41
CA SER A 89 -19.33 9.13 -13.88
C SER A 89 -18.76 7.77 -14.33
N SER A 90 -17.43 7.57 -14.30
CA SER A 90 -16.76 6.28 -14.40
C SER A 90 -16.59 5.67 -13.01
N SER A 91 -17.67 5.05 -12.52
CA SER A 91 -17.81 4.41 -11.21
C SER A 91 -17.00 3.10 -11.06
N SER A 92 -15.77 3.05 -11.60
CA SER A 92 -15.09 1.78 -11.89
C SER A 92 -13.87 1.47 -11.04
N SER A 93 -13.56 2.15 -9.94
CA SER A 93 -12.55 1.60 -9.01
C SER A 93 -12.54 2.23 -7.63
N CYS A 94 -12.15 1.44 -6.62
CA CYS A 94 -10.78 1.56 -6.11
C CYS A 94 -10.51 0.74 -4.85
N CYS A 95 -11.48 0.52 -3.97
CA CYS A 95 -11.23 0.00 -2.63
C CYS A 95 -12.21 -1.13 -2.32
N LYS A 96 -11.71 -2.35 -2.23
CA LYS A 96 -12.50 -3.54 -1.87
C LYS A 96 -12.07 -4.06 -0.51
N CYS A 97 -13.03 -4.49 0.28
CA CYS A 97 -12.80 -5.04 1.60
C CYS A 97 -13.60 -6.33 1.79
N THR A 98 -13.17 -7.12 2.76
CA THR A 98 -13.96 -8.25 3.25
C THR A 98 -13.98 -8.25 4.77
N TYR A 99 -15.01 -8.86 5.31
CA TYR A 99 -15.31 -8.89 6.74
C TYR A 99 -15.36 -10.34 7.20
N ASP A 100 -14.95 -10.60 8.44
CA ASP A 100 -15.24 -11.90 9.05
C ASP A 100 -16.74 -11.95 9.32
N TYR A 101 -17.42 -12.90 8.69
CA TYR A 101 -18.79 -13.22 9.01
C TYR A 101 -18.78 -14.38 10.00
N ASN A 102 -18.45 -14.09 11.26
CA ASN A 102 -18.46 -15.11 12.29
C ASN A 102 -19.89 -15.37 12.76
N GLU A 103 -20.65 -16.17 12.00
CA GLU A 103 -22.02 -16.60 12.33
C GLU A 103 -22.11 -17.22 13.72
N GLN A 104 -21.08 -17.95 14.15
CA GLN A 104 -21.08 -18.65 15.43
C GLN A 104 -20.90 -17.70 16.61
N GLN A 105 -20.02 -16.70 16.51
CA GLN A 105 -19.94 -15.65 17.51
C GLN A 105 -21.21 -14.80 17.54
N GLN A 106 -21.85 -14.55 16.38
CA GLN A 106 -23.14 -13.86 16.35
C GLN A 106 -24.23 -14.71 17.02
N GLN A 107 -24.33 -16.01 16.74
CA GLN A 107 -25.33 -16.88 17.38
C GLN A 107 -25.07 -17.06 18.88
N GLN A 108 -23.81 -17.16 19.31
CA GLN A 108 -23.45 -17.28 20.73
C GLN A 108 -23.71 -15.95 21.48
N GLN A 109 -23.35 -14.81 20.88
CA GLN A 109 -23.70 -13.48 21.41
C GLN A 109 -25.22 -13.23 21.37
N GLN A 110 -25.94 -13.72 20.36
CA GLN A 110 -27.40 -13.62 20.28
C GLN A 110 -28.07 -14.46 21.38
N ARG A 111 -27.50 -15.63 21.73
CA ARG A 111 -27.97 -16.48 22.84
C ARG A 111 -27.67 -15.88 24.21
N GLU A 112 -26.50 -15.26 24.40
CA GLU A 112 -26.11 -14.61 25.66
C GLU A 112 -26.80 -13.25 25.89
N ARG A 113 -27.29 -12.60 24.83
CA ARG A 113 -27.83 -11.22 24.87
C ARG A 113 -29.31 -11.14 24.56
N ALA A 114 -30.05 -12.25 24.58
CA ALA A 114 -31.50 -12.22 24.51
C ALA A 114 -32.13 -11.45 25.69
N ASP A 115 -31.42 -11.32 26.82
CA ASP A 115 -31.98 -10.82 28.08
C ASP A 115 -31.95 -9.29 28.31
N GLU A 116 -31.18 -8.47 27.56
CA GLU A 116 -31.15 -7.01 27.82
C GLU A 116 -31.15 -6.11 26.57
N ARG A 117 -32.27 -5.38 26.39
CA ARG A 117 -32.52 -4.16 25.59
C ARG A 117 -32.39 -4.21 24.06
N GLU A 118 -33.54 -4.29 23.39
CA GLU A 118 -33.72 -4.38 21.93
C GLU A 118 -33.50 -3.05 21.14
N GLU A 119 -33.53 -1.90 21.81
CA GLU A 119 -33.50 -0.59 21.14
C GLU A 119 -32.08 0.01 21.03
N LEU A 120 -31.20 -0.29 21.99
CA LEU A 120 -29.76 0.01 21.88
C LEU A 120 -29.09 -0.91 20.83
N ARG A 121 -29.70 -2.08 20.57
CA ARG A 121 -29.23 -3.08 19.59
C ARG A 121 -29.30 -2.58 18.16
N GLN A 122 -30.35 -1.89 17.73
CA GLN A 122 -30.39 -1.34 16.36
C GLN A 122 -29.33 -0.26 16.08
N ARG A 123 -28.73 0.35 17.12
CA ARG A 123 -27.66 1.35 16.97
C ARG A 123 -26.24 0.78 17.14
N ILE A 124 -26.06 -0.29 17.90
CA ILE A 124 -24.74 -0.91 18.15
C ILE A 124 -24.46 -2.09 17.20
N GLN A 125 -25.51 -2.81 16.77
CA GLN A 125 -25.39 -4.04 15.98
C GLN A 125 -25.05 -3.79 14.50
N THR A 126 -25.17 -2.55 14.03
CA THR A 126 -24.88 -2.16 12.64
C THR A 126 -23.39 -1.90 12.37
N HIS A 127 -22.52 -1.79 13.39
CA HIS A 127 -21.19 -1.18 13.21
C HIS A 127 -19.95 -1.93 13.71
N SER A 128 -20.03 -3.18 14.18
CA SER A 128 -18.81 -3.92 14.59
C SER A 128 -18.49 -5.12 13.69
N ARG A 129 -18.54 -4.93 12.37
CA ARG A 129 -17.86 -5.86 11.45
C ARG A 129 -16.36 -5.58 11.54
N THR A 130 -15.57 -6.57 11.94
CA THR A 130 -14.11 -6.44 11.91
C THR A 130 -13.64 -6.67 10.49
N MET A 131 -13.05 -5.65 9.88
CA MET A 131 -12.45 -5.72 8.54
C MET A 131 -11.26 -6.68 8.59
N THR A 132 -11.36 -7.83 7.92
CA THR A 132 -10.30 -8.87 7.94
C THR A 132 -9.27 -8.65 6.87
N SER A 133 -9.70 -8.15 5.71
CA SER A 133 -8.78 -7.76 4.65
C SER A 133 -9.26 -6.53 3.91
N PHE A 134 -8.30 -5.78 3.40
CA PHE A 134 -8.51 -4.61 2.59
C PHE A 134 -7.54 -4.65 1.41
N PHE A 135 -8.02 -4.33 0.23
CA PHE A 135 -7.14 -4.07 -0.90
C PHE A 135 -7.65 -2.97 -1.80
N MET A 136 -6.69 -2.33 -2.44
CA MET A 136 -6.93 -1.24 -3.36
C MET A 136 -6.71 -1.71 -4.79
N TRP A 137 -7.79 -1.70 -5.56
CA TRP A 137 -7.92 -2.21 -6.91
C TRP A 137 -8.26 -1.07 -7.86
N VAL A 138 -7.26 -0.50 -8.52
CA VAL A 138 -7.41 0.67 -9.39
C VAL A 138 -7.58 0.19 -10.83
N VAL A 139 -8.78 0.42 -11.37
CA VAL A 139 -9.12 0.07 -12.76
C VAL A 139 -8.74 1.26 -13.64
N PRO A 140 -8.19 1.01 -14.83
CA PRO A 140 -7.88 2.05 -15.81
C PRO A 140 -9.14 2.83 -16.19
N SER A 141 -9.02 4.15 -16.37
CA SER A 141 -10.13 5.01 -16.77
C SER A 141 -10.31 4.94 -18.29
N ASP A 142 -11.53 4.71 -18.76
CA ASP A 142 -11.86 4.62 -20.19
C ASP A 142 -11.54 5.94 -20.93
N ASN A 143 -10.45 5.92 -21.69
CA ASN A 143 -10.20 6.64 -22.95
C ASN A 143 -10.74 8.09 -23.10
N ASN A 144 -9.89 9.08 -22.77
CA ASN A 144 -9.50 10.22 -23.64
C ASN A 144 -8.75 11.32 -22.88
N ASN A 145 -8.74 11.28 -21.55
CA ASN A 145 -7.89 12.16 -20.75
C ASN A 145 -6.66 11.39 -20.31
N ASN A 146 -5.50 12.06 -20.27
CA ASN A 146 -4.20 11.56 -19.76
C ASN A 146 -4.22 11.20 -18.25
N ASN A 147 -5.36 10.74 -17.72
CA ASN A 147 -5.70 10.60 -16.31
C ASN A 147 -5.52 9.17 -15.77
N ASN A 148 -4.88 8.25 -16.51
CA ASN A 148 -4.34 7.02 -15.93
C ASN A 148 -3.12 7.27 -15.02
N LYS A 149 -2.75 8.53 -14.81
CA LYS A 149 -1.82 8.93 -13.76
C LYS A 149 -2.53 8.78 -12.42
N GLY A 150 -1.83 8.23 -11.43
CA GLY A 150 -2.28 8.25 -10.04
C GLY A 150 -2.69 9.67 -9.59
N PRO A 151 -3.29 9.81 -8.39
CA PRO A 151 -3.76 11.10 -7.90
C PRO A 151 -2.65 12.14 -8.04
N SER A 152 -2.93 13.22 -8.79
CA SER A 152 -1.91 14.22 -9.06
C SER A 152 -1.48 14.91 -7.76
N ILE A 153 -0.31 15.55 -7.74
CA ILE A 153 0.13 16.40 -6.62
C ILE A 153 -0.97 17.41 -6.24
N TRP A 154 -1.72 17.93 -7.22
CA TRP A 154 -2.84 18.84 -6.98
C TRP A 154 -4.03 18.15 -6.30
N ASP A 155 -4.34 16.91 -6.64
CA ASP A 155 -5.38 16.14 -5.95
C ASP A 155 -4.96 15.83 -4.51
N MET A 156 -3.69 15.46 -4.31
CA MET A 156 -3.10 15.30 -2.99
C MET A 156 -3.21 16.60 -2.15
N ILE A 157 -2.91 17.75 -2.76
CA ILE A 157 -3.08 19.08 -2.12
C ILE A 157 -4.55 19.31 -1.76
N ARG A 158 -5.50 19.04 -2.67
CA ARG A 158 -6.95 19.24 -2.44
C ARG A 158 -7.47 18.46 -1.23
N VAL A 159 -6.99 17.24 -1.01
CA VAL A 159 -7.40 16.45 0.17
C VAL A 159 -6.61 16.78 1.44
N GLY A 160 -5.90 17.91 1.43
CA GLY A 160 -5.29 18.46 2.62
C GLY A 160 -3.90 17.90 2.91
N MET A 161 -3.14 17.42 1.91
CA MET A 161 -1.72 17.09 2.15
C MET A 161 -0.90 18.28 2.67
N LEU A 162 -1.30 19.52 2.37
CA LEU A 162 -0.69 20.72 2.98
C LEU A 162 -0.83 20.75 4.51
N LEU A 163 -1.92 20.19 5.06
CA LEU A 163 -2.04 20.00 6.52
C LEU A 163 -1.02 19.00 7.04
N GLY A 164 -0.63 18.02 6.22
CA GLY A 164 0.44 17.07 6.53
C GLY A 164 1.80 17.75 6.70
N ILE A 165 2.09 18.78 5.91
CA ILE A 165 3.31 19.58 6.03
C ILE A 165 3.36 20.30 7.38
N TYR A 166 2.25 20.94 7.77
CA TYR A 166 2.14 21.59 9.06
C TYR A 166 2.22 20.59 10.23
N LYS A 167 1.54 19.44 10.11
CA LYS A 167 1.45 18.44 11.17
C LYS A 167 2.74 17.62 11.35
N PHE A 168 3.42 17.28 10.27
CA PHE A 168 4.51 16.31 10.27
C PHE A 168 5.86 16.88 9.81
N GLY A 169 5.90 18.11 9.31
CA GLY A 169 7.12 18.80 8.90
C GLY A 169 7.48 18.57 7.43
N TRP A 170 8.24 19.53 6.89
CA TRP A 170 8.62 19.60 5.48
C TRP A 170 9.52 18.46 5.02
N ASN A 171 10.46 18.00 5.87
CA ASN A 171 11.40 16.94 5.51
C ASN A 171 10.70 15.60 5.21
N ARG A 172 9.69 15.22 6.01
CA ARG A 172 8.91 13.98 5.77
C ARG A 172 8.10 14.06 4.48
N PHE A 173 7.58 15.24 4.19
CA PHE A 173 6.85 15.50 2.95
C PHE A 173 7.76 15.39 1.72
N HIS A 174 8.97 15.95 1.79
CA HIS A 174 9.95 15.82 0.70
C HIS A 174 10.31 14.37 0.43
N ARG A 175 10.61 13.57 1.46
CA ARG A 175 10.90 12.15 1.29
C ARG A 175 9.71 11.37 0.73
N LEU A 176 8.48 11.73 1.13
CA LEU A 176 7.27 11.15 0.54
C LEU A 176 7.19 11.43 -0.96
N LEU A 177 7.48 12.67 -1.40
CA LEU A 177 7.50 13.03 -2.82
C LEU A 177 8.63 12.34 -3.58
N GLU A 178 9.82 12.25 -2.98
CA GLU A 178 10.96 11.54 -3.55
C GLU A 178 10.63 10.07 -3.83
N VAL A 179 10.11 9.38 -2.82
CA VAL A 179 9.65 7.98 -2.95
C VAL A 179 8.57 7.86 -4.02
N ASN A 180 7.57 8.75 -4.02
CA ASN A 180 6.50 8.70 -5.01
C ASN A 180 7.03 8.88 -6.43
N ASN A 181 7.90 9.87 -6.65
CA ASN A 181 8.51 10.13 -7.96
C ASN A 181 9.36 8.93 -8.43
N TRP A 182 10.12 8.32 -7.52
CA TRP A 182 10.88 7.12 -7.83
C TRP A 182 9.97 5.97 -8.27
N PHE A 183 8.91 5.68 -7.51
CA PHE A 183 7.94 4.64 -7.88
C PHE A 183 7.27 4.90 -9.22
N GLU A 184 6.86 6.13 -9.48
CA GLU A 184 6.25 6.50 -10.77
C GLU A 184 7.23 6.28 -11.93
N ASN A 185 8.52 6.54 -11.75
CA ASN A 185 9.50 6.33 -12.80
C ASN A 185 9.82 4.85 -13.00
N GLU A 186 10.01 4.10 -11.92
CA GLU A 186 10.31 2.67 -12.00
C GLU A 186 9.14 1.85 -12.51
N GLU A 187 7.92 2.22 -12.14
CA GLU A 187 6.71 1.64 -12.72
C GLU A 187 6.65 1.85 -14.23
N LYS A 188 6.94 3.07 -14.71
CA LYS A 188 6.98 3.36 -16.15
C LYS A 188 8.05 2.52 -16.84
N ASN A 189 9.23 2.40 -16.24
CA ASN A 189 10.32 1.59 -16.75
C ASN A 189 9.92 0.11 -16.85
N ALA A 190 9.28 -0.43 -15.82
CA ALA A 190 8.83 -1.81 -15.79
C ALA A 190 7.75 -2.09 -16.85
N LEU A 191 6.76 -1.20 -16.98
CA LEU A 191 5.71 -1.33 -17.98
C LEU A 191 6.25 -1.17 -19.41
N LYS A 192 7.20 -0.25 -19.62
CA LYS A 192 7.90 -0.09 -20.91
C LYS A 192 8.69 -1.34 -21.27
N LEU A 193 9.39 -1.95 -20.30
CA LEU A 193 10.11 -3.21 -20.50
C LEU A 193 9.16 -4.36 -20.89
N TYR A 194 7.97 -4.40 -20.30
CA TYR A 194 6.99 -5.45 -20.55
C TYR A 194 6.24 -5.29 -21.88
N TYR A 195 5.70 -4.11 -22.16
CA TYR A 195 4.88 -3.86 -23.36
C TYR A 195 5.68 -3.40 -24.59
N GLY A 196 6.96 -3.07 -24.44
CA GLY A 196 7.76 -2.44 -25.49
C GLY A 196 7.42 -0.95 -25.70
N ASP A 197 8.29 -0.25 -26.42
CA ASP A 197 8.19 1.21 -26.67
C ASP A 197 6.94 1.60 -27.48
N ASP A 198 6.38 0.67 -28.25
CA ASP A 198 5.19 0.89 -29.10
C ASP A 198 3.89 0.34 -28.49
N GLY A 199 3.92 -0.22 -27.28
CA GLY A 199 2.76 -0.86 -26.65
C GLY A 199 2.35 -2.19 -27.28
N THR A 200 3.14 -2.73 -28.20
CA THR A 200 3.00 -4.11 -28.67
C THR A 200 4.09 -4.98 -28.05
N ILE A 201 3.68 -6.10 -27.44
CA ILE A 201 4.60 -7.11 -26.85
C ILE A 201 5.70 -7.42 -27.87
N LYS A 202 6.91 -6.87 -27.68
CA LYS A 202 8.02 -7.06 -28.61
C LYS A 202 9.31 -7.44 -27.91
N THR A 203 9.78 -8.59 -28.37
CA THR A 203 11.14 -9.10 -28.29
C THR A 203 12.18 -8.01 -28.59
N THR A 204 13.07 -7.85 -27.63
CA THR A 204 14.24 -6.97 -27.49
C THR A 204 14.88 -6.46 -28.78
N THR A 205 14.87 -5.14 -29.01
CA THR A 205 16.00 -4.40 -29.63
C THR A 205 16.01 -2.95 -29.13
N LYS A 206 17.11 -2.56 -28.47
CA LYS A 206 17.29 -1.26 -27.79
C LYS A 206 17.53 -0.12 -28.78
N THR A 207 16.80 0.98 -28.66
CA THR A 207 17.28 2.32 -29.03
C THR A 207 16.79 3.33 -28.00
N GLU A 208 17.73 4.05 -27.37
CA GLU A 208 17.48 4.98 -26.27
C GLU A 208 17.05 6.35 -26.80
N GLN A 209 15.75 6.61 -26.82
CA GLN A 209 15.20 7.96 -26.76
C GLN A 209 14.09 7.99 -25.71
N GLU A 210 14.04 9.09 -24.94
CA GLU A 210 13.12 9.35 -23.84
C GLU A 210 11.70 9.54 -24.41
N GLN A 211 11.03 8.41 -24.68
CA GLN A 211 9.73 8.36 -25.36
C GLN A 211 8.58 8.10 -24.38
N GLU A 212 7.48 8.83 -24.60
CA GLU A 212 6.22 8.76 -23.85
C GLU A 212 5.68 7.32 -23.80
N ILE A 213 5.19 6.90 -22.63
CA ILE A 213 4.50 5.62 -22.41
C ILE A 213 3.40 5.45 -23.47
N PRO A 214 3.20 4.24 -24.05
CA PRO A 214 2.08 3.99 -24.93
C PRO A 214 0.77 4.45 -24.26
N LYS A 215 0.08 5.42 -24.87
CA LYS A 215 -1.08 6.11 -24.29
C LYS A 215 -2.27 5.19 -23.95
N ASN A 216 -2.21 3.91 -24.33
CA ASN A 216 -3.31 2.95 -24.27
C ASN A 216 -3.00 1.68 -23.44
N ILE A 217 -2.09 1.73 -22.47
CA ILE A 217 -1.92 0.57 -21.57
C ILE A 217 -3.15 0.48 -20.65
N ASN A 218 -4.00 -0.51 -20.93
CA ASN A 218 -5.21 -0.80 -20.19
C ASN A 218 -4.90 -1.85 -19.11
N ILE A 219 -4.44 -1.37 -17.94
CA ILE A 219 -3.94 -2.24 -16.86
C ILE A 219 -4.57 -1.88 -15.52
N ILE A 220 -4.95 -2.91 -14.76
CA ILE A 220 -5.42 -2.75 -13.38
C ILE A 220 -4.23 -2.70 -12.44
N ARG A 221 -4.24 -1.79 -11.46
CA ARG A 221 -3.20 -1.71 -10.42
C ARG A 221 -3.71 -2.23 -9.09
N LEU A 222 -2.99 -3.18 -8.51
CA LEU A 222 -3.15 -3.60 -7.12
C LEU A 222 -2.14 -2.82 -6.26
N GLU A 223 -2.60 -1.74 -5.62
CA GLU A 223 -1.70 -0.84 -4.87
C GLU A 223 -1.47 -1.29 -3.43
N ARG A 224 -2.51 -1.79 -2.76
CA ARG A 224 -2.46 -2.15 -1.34
C ARG A 224 -3.20 -3.45 -1.13
N MET A 225 -2.65 -4.35 -0.35
CA MET A 225 -3.32 -5.57 0.08
C MET A 225 -2.87 -5.92 1.47
N VAL A 226 -3.81 -5.99 2.41
CA VAL A 226 -3.54 -6.25 3.82
C VAL A 226 -4.56 -7.23 4.36
N VAL A 227 -4.07 -8.17 5.15
CA VAL A 227 -4.87 -9.12 5.92
C VAL A 227 -4.48 -8.95 7.37
N LEU A 228 -5.46 -8.84 8.27
CA LEU A 228 -5.22 -8.76 9.72
C LEU A 228 -4.28 -9.89 10.16
N PRO A 229 -3.28 -9.64 11.03
CA PRO A 229 -2.29 -10.64 11.44
C PRO A 229 -2.91 -11.97 11.89
N ASN A 230 -3.94 -11.93 12.73
CA ASN A 230 -4.63 -13.12 13.25
C ASN A 230 -5.38 -13.94 12.18
N TYR A 231 -5.56 -13.37 10.98
CA TYR A 231 -6.25 -13.95 9.83
C TYR A 231 -5.27 -14.33 8.70
N GLN A 232 -3.97 -14.07 8.85
CA GLN A 232 -2.95 -14.49 7.89
C GLN A 232 -2.75 -16.01 7.93
N GLY A 233 -2.25 -16.59 6.83
CA GLY A 233 -2.06 -18.03 6.71
C GLY A 233 -3.35 -18.85 6.52
N GLN A 234 -4.53 -18.24 6.66
CA GLN A 234 -5.83 -18.92 6.52
C GLN A 234 -6.39 -18.91 5.08
N GLY A 235 -5.60 -18.46 4.10
CA GLY A 235 -6.02 -18.38 2.69
C GLY A 235 -6.94 -17.21 2.36
N ILE A 236 -7.26 -16.32 3.31
CA ILE A 236 -8.15 -15.16 3.12
C ILE A 236 -7.63 -14.24 2.01
N GLY A 237 -6.35 -13.88 2.05
CA GLY A 237 -5.73 -13.04 1.01
C GLY A 237 -5.84 -13.67 -0.37
N SER A 238 -5.45 -14.95 -0.50
CA SER A 238 -5.58 -15.68 -1.78
C SER A 238 -7.02 -15.71 -2.28
N SER A 239 -8.00 -15.93 -1.40
CA SER A 239 -9.40 -16.00 -1.78
C SER A 239 -9.95 -14.63 -2.22
N ALA A 240 -9.70 -13.57 -1.45
CA ALA A 240 -10.10 -12.21 -1.79
C ALA A 240 -9.49 -11.76 -3.12
N LEU A 241 -8.18 -11.95 -3.30
CA LEU A 241 -7.51 -11.52 -4.52
C LEU A 241 -7.92 -12.37 -5.72
N ASN A 242 -8.08 -13.69 -5.59
CA ASN A 242 -8.62 -14.50 -6.69
C ASN A 242 -10.01 -14.04 -7.15
N GLU A 243 -10.86 -13.61 -6.23
CA GLU A 243 -12.18 -13.07 -6.60
C GLU A 243 -12.04 -11.76 -7.40
N ALA A 244 -11.14 -10.86 -6.99
CA ALA A 244 -10.86 -9.64 -7.75
C ALA A 244 -10.21 -9.93 -9.11
N LEU A 245 -9.30 -10.90 -9.20
CA LEU A 245 -8.64 -11.30 -10.44
C LEU A 245 -9.63 -11.85 -11.49
N LYS A 246 -10.76 -12.43 -11.08
CA LYS A 246 -11.82 -12.86 -12.03
C LYS A 246 -12.39 -11.68 -12.81
N GLU A 247 -12.48 -10.50 -12.21
CA GLU A 247 -12.92 -9.27 -12.88
C GLU A 247 -11.91 -8.88 -13.97
N ALA A 248 -10.61 -8.88 -13.65
CA ALA A 248 -9.55 -8.65 -14.64
C ALA A 248 -9.60 -9.67 -15.79
N ASP A 249 -9.78 -10.95 -15.46
CA ASP A 249 -9.91 -12.03 -16.44
C ASP A 249 -11.14 -11.84 -17.34
N GLN A 250 -12.27 -11.38 -16.79
CA GLN A 250 -13.49 -11.09 -17.57
C GLN A 250 -13.31 -9.93 -18.55
N HIS A 251 -12.56 -8.90 -18.14
CA HIS A 251 -12.29 -7.72 -18.96
C HIS A 251 -11.04 -7.87 -19.85
N GLN A 252 -10.34 -9.01 -19.78
CA GLN A 252 -9.08 -9.25 -20.49
C GLN A 252 -8.04 -8.16 -20.20
N LEU A 253 -7.93 -7.78 -18.92
CA LEU A 253 -6.98 -6.78 -18.45
C LEU A 253 -5.84 -7.42 -17.69
N ASP A 254 -4.63 -6.95 -17.96
CA ASP A 254 -3.47 -7.27 -17.14
C ASP A 254 -3.62 -6.65 -15.74
N VAL A 255 -2.98 -7.27 -14.75
CA VAL A 255 -2.93 -6.75 -13.38
C VAL A 255 -1.48 -6.51 -12.99
N PHE A 256 -1.16 -5.30 -12.57
CA PHE A 256 0.16 -4.88 -12.13
C PHE A 256 0.20 -4.59 -10.64
N LEU A 257 1.31 -4.94 -10.01
CA LEU A 257 1.57 -4.61 -8.61
C LEU A 257 3.05 -4.39 -8.36
N VAL A 258 3.33 -3.77 -7.22
CA VAL A 258 4.69 -3.66 -6.68
C VAL A 258 4.69 -4.18 -5.24
N THR A 259 5.74 -4.89 -4.86
CA THR A 259 5.92 -5.33 -3.47
C THR A 259 7.36 -5.17 -3.00
N GLN A 260 7.54 -4.94 -1.70
CA GLN A 260 8.83 -4.72 -1.03
C GLN A 260 9.26 -5.89 -0.16
N GLU A 261 8.51 -6.97 -0.20
CA GLU A 261 8.65 -8.09 0.72
C GLU A 261 8.87 -9.35 -0.09
N LYS A 262 10.05 -9.97 0.02
CA LYS A 262 10.37 -11.18 -0.75
C LYS A 262 9.35 -12.30 -0.52
N ARG A 263 8.82 -12.40 0.70
CA ARG A 263 7.73 -13.34 1.05
C ARG A 263 6.46 -13.14 0.21
N ASN A 264 6.15 -11.89 -0.16
CA ASN A 264 4.98 -11.56 -0.96
C ASN A 264 5.17 -11.94 -2.44
N VAL A 265 6.41 -11.94 -2.94
CA VAL A 265 6.71 -12.40 -4.31
C VAL A 265 6.24 -13.85 -4.51
N ASN A 266 6.54 -14.73 -3.55
CA ASN A 266 6.09 -16.13 -3.59
C ASN A 266 4.56 -16.24 -3.53
N PHE A 267 3.91 -15.38 -2.73
CA PHE A 267 2.46 -15.31 -2.64
C PHE A 267 1.82 -14.93 -3.99
N TYR A 268 2.27 -13.84 -4.60
CA TYR A 268 1.73 -13.36 -5.88
C TYR A 268 2.07 -14.31 -7.04
N THR A 269 3.24 -14.94 -7.04
CA THR A 269 3.61 -15.93 -8.08
C THR A 269 2.61 -17.09 -8.14
N ARG A 270 2.14 -17.59 -6.99
CA ARG A 270 1.10 -18.64 -6.93
C ARG A 270 -0.25 -18.20 -7.51
N LEU A 271 -0.50 -16.90 -7.58
CA LEU A 271 -1.72 -16.32 -8.16
C LEU A 271 -1.57 -16.01 -9.66
N GLY A 272 -0.41 -16.35 -10.25
CA GLY A 272 -0.13 -16.19 -11.67
C GLY A 272 0.66 -14.94 -12.03
N PHE A 273 1.12 -14.16 -11.05
CA PHE A 273 1.98 -13.01 -11.31
C PHE A 273 3.41 -13.47 -11.66
N LYS A 274 4.07 -12.70 -12.52
CA LYS A 274 5.48 -12.86 -12.92
C LYS A 274 6.24 -11.59 -12.54
N VAL A 275 7.45 -11.73 -12.02
CA VAL A 275 8.35 -10.58 -11.83
C VAL A 275 8.80 -10.10 -13.21
N ILE A 276 8.61 -8.81 -13.49
CA ILE A 276 9.05 -8.18 -14.74
C ILE A 276 10.25 -7.26 -14.54
N GLN A 277 10.42 -6.74 -13.32
CA GLN A 277 11.56 -5.91 -12.94
C GLN A 277 11.83 -6.04 -11.44
N GLU A 278 13.11 -6.08 -11.08
CA GLU A 278 13.60 -5.88 -9.71
C GLU A 278 14.33 -4.55 -9.69
N SER A 279 14.06 -3.72 -8.69
CA SER A 279 14.71 -2.42 -8.53
C SER A 279 15.00 -2.14 -7.07
N ILE A 280 16.00 -1.30 -6.84
CA ILE A 280 16.41 -0.89 -5.51
C ILE A 280 16.15 0.61 -5.40
N PHE A 281 15.39 1.00 -4.39
CA PHE A 281 15.30 2.40 -4.01
C PHE A 281 16.48 2.74 -3.12
N GLU A 282 17.32 3.65 -3.60
CA GLU A 282 18.43 4.24 -2.86
C GLU A 282 18.05 5.67 -2.49
N PRO A 283 17.83 5.97 -1.20
CA PRO A 283 17.57 7.33 -0.74
C PRO A 283 18.61 8.33 -1.23
N THR A 284 18.15 9.44 -1.80
CA THR A 284 19.04 10.56 -2.11
C THR A 284 19.54 11.08 -0.78
N SER A 285 20.84 10.95 -0.53
CA SER A 285 21.46 11.36 0.73
C SER A 285 21.59 12.89 0.82
N ALA A 286 20.49 13.63 0.66
CA ALA A 286 20.47 15.09 0.68
C ALA A 286 20.96 15.67 2.02
N ASP A 287 20.91 14.89 3.09
CA ASP A 287 21.48 15.26 4.40
C ASP A 287 23.03 15.13 4.45
N ASN A 288 23.67 14.46 3.48
CA ASN A 288 25.13 14.32 3.42
C ASN A 288 25.86 15.53 2.80
N ALA A 289 25.14 16.48 2.18
CA ALA A 289 25.76 17.62 1.50
C ALA A 289 26.37 18.67 2.48
N THR A 290 26.04 18.61 3.77
CA THR A 290 26.58 19.54 4.78
C THR A 290 27.68 18.97 5.68
N ALA A 291 28.01 17.67 5.56
CA ALA A 291 29.02 17.02 6.41
C ALA A 291 30.36 16.71 5.69
N SER A 292 30.54 17.15 4.44
CA SER A 292 31.76 16.89 3.66
C SER A 292 32.89 17.90 3.95
N THR A 293 33.37 17.93 5.20
CA THR A 293 34.69 18.53 5.53
C THR A 293 35.45 17.83 6.65
N ALA A 294 35.04 16.63 7.10
CA ALA A 294 35.75 15.89 8.15
C ALA A 294 36.19 14.49 7.71
N THR A 295 37.48 14.40 7.36
CA THR A 295 38.43 13.30 7.56
C THR A 295 38.00 11.84 7.27
N SER A 296 38.59 11.32 6.21
CA SER A 296 38.61 9.93 5.74
C SER A 296 39.06 8.91 6.82
N SER A 297 38.15 8.10 7.36
CA SER A 297 38.44 6.71 7.81
C SER A 297 37.21 5.85 8.18
N THR A 298 35.97 6.35 8.06
CA THR A 298 34.75 5.57 8.38
C THR A 298 33.87 5.36 7.15
N THR A 299 34.39 4.73 6.10
CA THR A 299 33.69 4.51 4.83
C THR A 299 32.82 3.23 4.82
N MET A 300 32.50 2.65 5.99
CA MET A 300 31.93 1.29 6.08
C MET A 300 30.46 1.19 6.54
N ARG A 301 29.70 2.29 6.68
CA ARG A 301 28.32 2.21 7.22
C ARG A 301 27.20 2.92 6.45
N LEU A 302 27.48 3.60 5.33
CA LEU A 302 26.44 4.30 4.56
C LEU A 302 25.70 3.43 3.52
N ASN A 303 26.01 2.13 3.43
CA ASN A 303 25.46 1.20 2.43
C ASN A 303 24.08 0.59 2.77
N ASN A 304 23.39 1.01 3.84
CA ASN A 304 22.39 0.14 4.48
C ASN A 304 20.91 0.47 4.24
N TYR A 305 20.56 1.45 3.41
CA TYR A 305 19.15 1.77 3.12
C TYR A 305 18.78 1.46 1.67
N CYS A 306 19.10 0.27 1.20
CA CYS A 306 18.58 -0.26 -0.06
C CYS A 306 17.21 -0.90 0.22
N ILE A 307 16.18 -0.45 -0.49
CA ILE A 307 14.84 -1.06 -0.39
C ILE A 307 14.59 -1.81 -1.67
N ASP A 308 14.52 -3.14 -1.57
CA ASP A 308 14.19 -4.01 -2.70
C ASP A 308 12.72 -3.83 -3.10
N ASN A 309 12.47 -3.74 -4.40
CA ASN A 309 11.14 -3.65 -4.98
C ASN A 309 11.01 -4.65 -6.14
N TRP A 310 9.94 -5.43 -6.12
CA TRP A 310 9.57 -6.35 -7.19
C TRP A 310 8.33 -5.84 -7.90
N PHE A 311 8.49 -5.48 -9.17
CA PHE A 311 7.42 -5.09 -10.08
C PHE A 311 6.90 -6.35 -10.75
N MET A 312 5.61 -6.63 -10.60
CA MET A 312 5.01 -7.88 -11.04
C MET A 312 3.77 -7.62 -11.90
N ILE A 313 3.57 -8.47 -12.90
CA ILE A 313 2.39 -8.43 -13.75
C ILE A 313 1.75 -9.82 -13.85
N ARG A 314 0.42 -9.84 -14.01
CA ARG A 314 -0.36 -11.04 -14.29
C ARG A 314 -1.21 -10.79 -15.53
N GLU A 315 -1.03 -11.63 -16.53
CA GLU A 315 -1.86 -11.68 -17.73
C GLU A 315 -3.25 -12.26 -17.38
N PRO A 316 -4.34 -11.83 -18.05
CA PRO A 316 -5.65 -12.43 -17.87
C PRO A 316 -5.64 -13.88 -18.34
N LYS A 317 -6.40 -14.74 -17.65
CA LYS A 317 -6.57 -16.13 -18.10
C LYS A 317 -7.48 -16.16 -19.34
N THR A 318 -7.00 -16.77 -20.42
CA THR A 318 -7.85 -17.09 -21.59
C THR A 318 -8.88 -18.14 -21.19
N ARG A 319 -10.16 -17.90 -21.50
CA ARG A 319 -11.26 -18.83 -21.22
C ARG A 319 -11.16 -20.12 -22.01
#